data_AF-A0AAE6RHD0-F1
#
_entry.id   AF-A0AAE6RHD0-F1
#
_cell.length_a   1.000
_cell.length_b   1.000
_cell.length_c   1.000
_cell.angle_alpha   90.00
_cell.angle_beta   90.00
_cell.angle_gamma   90.00
#
_symmetry.space_group_name_H-M   'P 1'
#
loop_
_entity.id
_entity.type
_entity.pdbx_description
1 polymer ?
#
loop_
_entity_poly.entity_id
_entity_poly.type
_entity_poly.pdbx_seq_one_letter_code
_entity_poly.pdbx_strand_id
1 'polypeptide(L)'
;MSAGGDDANGRPERPALTRDAATLLTRAAAGDASALGELFDSFSGLVSACIATVQADPTARDRLCSDVFTAVWRRAREGARASEPVLWLVEVLCETLGAQRELVRRPLGTGVLALQCPDRELLLLAAAGRFSQPEIAALTGVGESRLHSLLRDALEALGRRDRGVVTA
;
A
#
# COMPACT_ATOMS: atom_id res chain seq x y z
N MET A 1 -35.61 -15.68 25.29
CA MET A 1 -36.15 -16.01 23.95
C MET A 1 -35.68 -14.86 23.07
N SER A 2 -34.49 -14.91 22.46
CA SER A 2 -34.18 -15.57 21.18
C SER A 2 -35.25 -15.23 20.13
N ALA A 3 -34.98 -14.76 18.92
CA ALA A 3 -33.76 -14.42 18.20
C ALA A 3 -34.23 -13.61 16.98
N GLY A 4 -33.39 -12.73 16.45
CA GLY A 4 -33.61 -12.04 15.18
C GLY A 4 -32.26 -11.53 14.71
N GLY A 5 -31.50 -12.45 14.11
CA GLY A 5 -30.11 -12.26 13.72
C GLY A 5 -29.94 -11.03 12.83
N ASP A 6 -29.05 -10.16 13.29
CA ASP A 6 -28.38 -9.12 12.53
C ASP A 6 -27.45 -9.78 11.51
N ASP A 7 -28.04 -10.47 10.52
CA ASP A 7 -27.34 -11.02 9.36
C ASP A 7 -27.40 -10.02 8.19
N ALA A 8 -27.14 -8.74 8.49
CA ALA A 8 -26.65 -7.82 7.47
C ALA A 8 -25.17 -8.13 7.27
N ASN A 9 -24.90 -9.24 6.59
CA ASN A 9 -23.61 -9.61 6.04
C ASN A 9 -23.13 -8.49 5.12
N GLY A 10 -22.51 -7.46 5.72
CA GLY A 10 -21.82 -6.36 5.09
C GLY A 10 -20.60 -6.91 4.39
N ARG A 11 -20.81 -7.59 3.27
CA ARG A 11 -19.74 -7.83 2.32
C ARG A 11 -19.15 -6.45 2.04
N PRO A 12 -17.88 -6.18 2.39
CA PRO A 12 -17.31 -4.85 2.21
C PRO A 12 -17.49 -4.52 0.74
N GLU A 13 -18.34 -3.53 0.47
CA GLU A 13 -18.59 -3.07 -0.88
C GLU A 13 -17.24 -2.64 -1.40
N ARG A 14 -16.74 -3.31 -2.46
CA ARG A 14 -15.41 -3.02 -3.00
C ARG A 14 -15.30 -1.49 -3.13
N PRO A 15 -14.36 -0.83 -2.45
CA PRO A 15 -14.29 0.62 -2.46
C PRO A 15 -14.23 1.10 -3.92
N ALA A 16 -14.93 2.19 -4.26
CA ALA A 16 -15.00 2.73 -5.63
C ALA A 16 -13.63 2.78 -6.32
N LEU A 17 -12.60 3.12 -5.52
CA LEU A 17 -11.17 3.06 -5.82
C LEU A 17 -10.73 1.82 -6.63
N THR A 18 -11.29 0.64 -6.40
CA THR A 18 -10.89 -0.61 -7.08
C THR A 18 -11.38 -0.69 -8.52
N ARG A 19 -12.65 -0.34 -8.75
CA ARG A 19 -13.25 -0.36 -10.11
C ARG A 19 -12.68 0.77 -10.96
N ASP A 20 -12.46 1.93 -10.33
CA ASP A 20 -11.88 3.08 -10.99
C ASP A 20 -10.43 2.81 -11.38
N ALA A 21 -9.64 2.18 -10.50
CA ALA A 21 -8.25 1.83 -10.79
C ALA A 21 -8.09 0.92 -12.02
N ALA A 22 -8.87 -0.15 -12.17
CA ALA A 22 -8.77 -1.06 -13.32
C ALA A 22 -9.00 -0.33 -14.65
N THR A 23 -10.05 0.49 -14.70
CA THR A 23 -10.44 1.25 -15.89
C THR A 23 -9.37 2.27 -16.25
N LEU A 24 -8.89 3.02 -15.26
CA LEU A 24 -7.88 4.05 -15.45
C LEU A 24 -6.53 3.46 -15.85
N LEU A 25 -6.12 2.32 -15.28
CA LEU A 25 -4.89 1.62 -15.67
C LEU A 25 -4.96 1.10 -17.11
N THR A 26 -6.13 0.63 -17.54
CA THR A 26 -6.35 0.20 -18.94
C THR A 26 -6.21 1.39 -19.91
N ARG A 27 -6.80 2.54 -19.58
CA ARG A 27 -6.66 3.77 -20.36
C ARG A 27 -5.20 4.27 -20.38
N ALA A 28 -4.55 4.31 -19.23
CA ALA A 28 -3.14 4.69 -19.11
C ALA A 28 -2.22 3.76 -19.93
N ALA A 29 -2.49 2.45 -19.94
CA ALA A 29 -1.76 1.47 -20.73
C ALA A 29 -1.89 1.68 -22.25
N ALA A 30 -2.97 2.32 -22.69
CA ALA A 30 -3.21 2.74 -24.07
C ALA A 30 -2.54 4.08 -24.42
N GLY A 31 -1.90 4.76 -23.45
CA GLY A 31 -1.22 6.04 -23.64
C GLY A 31 -2.08 7.26 -23.31
N ASP A 32 -3.25 7.09 -22.67
CA ASP A 32 -4.07 8.20 -22.21
C ASP A 32 -3.46 8.87 -20.97
N ALA A 33 -2.82 10.03 -21.17
CA ALA A 33 -2.21 10.80 -20.09
C ALA A 33 -3.25 11.37 -19.10
N SER A 34 -4.50 11.60 -19.53
CA SER A 34 -5.56 12.10 -18.63
C SER A 34 -5.95 11.06 -17.58
N ALA A 35 -5.92 9.78 -17.95
CA ALA A 35 -6.18 8.68 -17.03
C ALA A 35 -5.13 8.59 -15.90
N LEU A 36 -3.88 8.98 -16.18
CA LEU A 36 -2.85 9.08 -15.13
C LEU A 36 -3.14 10.24 -14.16
N GLY A 37 -3.69 11.36 -14.64
CA GLY A 37 -4.16 12.46 -13.80
C GLY A 37 -5.29 12.01 -12.88
N GLU A 38 -6.28 11.29 -13.41
CA GLU A 38 -7.38 10.73 -12.61
C GLU A 38 -6.88 9.71 -11.56
N LEU A 39 -5.88 8.88 -11.91
CA LEU A 39 -5.21 8.01 -10.94
C LEU A 39 -4.49 8.82 -9.86
N PHE A 40 -3.80 9.89 -10.25
CA PHE A 40 -3.12 10.78 -9.32
C PHE A 40 -4.12 11.40 -8.34
N ASP A 41 -5.21 11.97 -8.81
CA ASP A 41 -6.22 12.61 -7.96
C ASP A 41 -6.83 11.61 -6.97
N SER A 42 -7.07 10.37 -7.42
CA SER A 42 -7.67 9.32 -6.60
C SER A 42 -6.71 8.73 -5.55
N PHE A 43 -5.42 8.57 -5.90
CA PHE A 43 -4.45 7.83 -5.07
C PHE A 43 -3.39 8.71 -4.39
N SER A 44 -3.26 9.98 -4.75
CA SER A 44 -2.25 10.91 -4.18
C SER A 44 -2.34 11.01 -2.66
N GLY A 45 -3.55 11.05 -2.10
CA GLY A 45 -3.76 11.10 -0.64
C GLY A 45 -3.29 9.84 0.09
N LEU A 46 -3.40 8.67 -0.56
CA LEU A 46 -2.89 7.40 -0.03
C LEU A 46 -1.38 7.32 -0.16
N VAL A 47 -0.85 7.56 -1.35
CA VAL A 47 0.57 7.53 -1.67
C VAL A 47 1.33 8.48 -0.75
N SER A 48 0.84 9.71 -0.59
CA SER A 48 1.46 10.71 0.29
C SER A 48 1.47 10.28 1.76
N ALA A 49 0.38 9.67 2.26
CA ALA A 49 0.33 9.18 3.63
C ALA A 49 1.32 8.03 3.85
N CYS A 50 1.37 7.07 2.92
CA CYS A 50 2.32 5.97 2.96
C CYS A 50 3.77 6.46 2.94
N ILE A 51 4.11 7.37 2.01
CA ILE A 51 5.45 7.98 1.92
C ILE A 51 5.79 8.71 3.22
N ALA A 52 4.85 9.45 3.81
CA ALA A 52 5.06 10.18 5.05
C ALA A 52 5.38 9.26 6.26
N THR A 53 4.97 7.99 6.23
CA THR A 53 5.31 7.02 7.29
C THR A 53 6.79 6.62 7.30
N VAL A 54 7.50 6.78 6.17
CA VAL A 54 8.88 6.27 6.00
C VAL A 54 9.90 7.34 5.61
N GLN A 55 9.45 8.50 5.14
CA GLN A 55 10.30 9.62 4.78
C GLN A 55 9.84 10.86 5.55
N ALA A 56 10.76 11.57 6.18
CA ALA A 56 10.49 12.80 6.94
C ALA A 56 10.65 14.08 6.08
N ASP A 57 11.63 14.08 5.15
CA ASP A 57 11.97 15.26 4.36
C ASP A 57 10.91 15.57 3.27
N PRO A 58 10.25 16.74 3.30
CA PRO A 58 9.19 17.08 2.33
C PRO A 58 9.65 17.05 0.87
N THR A 59 10.86 17.52 0.57
CA THR A 59 11.38 17.54 -0.81
C THR A 59 11.56 16.11 -1.34
N ALA A 60 12.07 15.20 -0.51
CA ALA A 60 12.17 13.79 -0.84
C ALA A 60 10.78 13.14 -0.99
N ARG A 61 9.78 13.55 -0.21
CA ARG A 61 8.40 13.03 -0.37
C ARG A 61 7.82 13.39 -1.74
N ASP A 62 7.98 14.63 -2.19
CA ASP A 62 7.46 15.09 -3.48
C ASP A 62 8.14 14.35 -4.66
N ARG A 63 9.45 14.13 -4.56
CA ARG A 63 10.21 13.32 -5.52
C ARG A 63 9.72 11.87 -5.54
N LEU A 64 9.57 11.25 -4.37
CA LEU A 64 9.05 9.88 -4.26
C LEU A 64 7.64 9.75 -4.84
N CYS A 65 6.76 10.71 -4.59
CA CYS A 65 5.42 10.71 -5.16
C CYS A 65 5.48 10.73 -6.70
N SER A 66 6.31 11.62 -7.26
CA SER A 66 6.53 11.71 -8.71
C SER A 66 7.12 10.42 -9.29
N ASP A 67 8.08 9.81 -8.60
CA ASP A 67 8.71 8.55 -9.01
C ASP A 67 7.71 7.39 -9.01
N VAL A 68 6.84 7.31 -7.99
CA VAL A 68 5.78 6.29 -7.90
C VAL A 68 4.84 6.40 -9.08
N PHE A 69 4.27 7.58 -9.36
CA PHE A 69 3.33 7.74 -10.48
C PHE A 69 4.03 7.59 -11.84
N THR A 70 5.32 7.93 -11.94
CA THR A 70 6.13 7.64 -13.14
C THR A 70 6.31 6.13 -13.33
N ALA A 71 6.57 5.38 -12.26
CA ALA A 71 6.67 3.93 -12.30
C ALA A 71 5.33 3.28 -12.68
N VAL A 72 4.23 3.77 -12.11
CA VAL A 72 2.86 3.35 -12.46
C VAL A 72 2.59 3.57 -13.95
N TRP A 73 2.91 4.75 -14.49
CA TRP A 73 2.76 5.02 -15.92
C TRP A 73 3.57 4.06 -16.79
N ARG A 74 4.86 3.89 -16.49
CA ARG A 74 5.77 3.02 -17.24
C ARG A 74 5.31 1.56 -17.25
N ARG A 75 4.66 1.13 -16.17
CA ARG A 75 4.22 -0.26 -15.96
C ARG A 75 2.70 -0.41 -16.07
N ALA A 76 1.99 0.59 -16.59
CA ALA A 76 0.52 0.58 -16.64
C ALA A 76 -0.06 -0.66 -17.36
N ARG A 77 0.67 -1.20 -18.34
CA ARG A 77 0.31 -2.46 -19.03
C ARG A 77 0.32 -3.70 -18.12
N GLU A 78 1.19 -3.73 -17.11
CA GLU A 78 1.19 -4.77 -16.07
C GLU A 78 -0.04 -4.58 -15.17
N GLY A 79 -0.28 -3.36 -14.70
CA GLY A 79 -1.43 -3.04 -13.86
C GLY A 79 -2.78 -3.28 -14.53
N ALA A 80 -2.89 -3.00 -15.84
CA ALA A 80 -4.10 -3.29 -16.61
C ALA A 80 -4.42 -4.79 -16.73
N ARG A 81 -3.43 -5.66 -16.50
CA ARG A 81 -3.60 -7.13 -16.50
C ARG A 81 -3.70 -7.70 -15.08
N ALA A 82 -3.45 -6.89 -14.06
CA ALA A 82 -3.49 -7.34 -12.67
C ALA A 82 -4.93 -7.69 -12.27
N SER A 83 -5.10 -8.83 -11.61
CA SER A 83 -6.40 -9.23 -11.05
C SER A 83 -6.83 -8.32 -9.90
N GLU A 84 -5.85 -7.77 -9.17
CA GLU A 84 -6.06 -6.84 -8.05
C GLU A 84 -5.29 -5.54 -8.34
N PRO A 85 -5.90 -4.56 -9.04
CA PRO A 85 -5.21 -3.36 -9.53
C PRO A 85 -4.73 -2.44 -8.41
N VAL A 86 -5.44 -2.39 -7.29
CA VAL A 86 -5.04 -1.60 -6.12
C VAL A 86 -3.85 -2.26 -5.42
N LEU A 87 -3.85 -3.59 -5.27
CA LEU A 87 -2.69 -4.30 -4.75
C LEU A 87 -1.45 -4.03 -5.62
N TRP A 88 -1.58 -4.16 -6.93
CA TRP A 88 -0.49 -3.84 -7.87
C TRP A 88 0.02 -2.40 -7.73
N LEU A 89 -0.86 -1.41 -7.57
CA LEU A 89 -0.44 -0.02 -7.31
C LEU A 89 0.39 0.11 -6.03
N VAL A 90 0.00 -0.60 -4.97
CA VAL A 90 0.70 -0.58 -3.67
C VAL A 90 2.02 -1.37 -3.75
N GLU A 91 2.09 -2.44 -4.54
CA GLU A 91 3.34 -3.14 -4.86
C GLU A 91 4.32 -2.19 -5.55
N VAL A 92 3.89 -1.48 -6.60
CA VAL A 92 4.70 -0.47 -7.30
C VAL A 92 5.19 0.62 -6.34
N LEU A 93 4.33 1.10 -5.44
CA LEU A 93 4.70 2.04 -4.38
C LEU A 93 5.79 1.45 -3.48
N CYS A 94 5.60 0.24 -2.98
CA CYS A 94 6.53 -0.43 -2.07
C CYS A 94 7.88 -0.72 -2.73
N GLU A 95 7.88 -1.12 -3.99
CA GLU A 95 9.10 -1.31 -4.79
C GLU A 95 9.84 0.01 -5.02
N THR A 96 9.12 1.09 -5.35
CA THR A 96 9.72 2.42 -5.56
C THR A 96 10.35 2.94 -4.27
N LEU A 97 9.65 2.80 -3.14
CA LEU A 97 10.16 3.15 -1.81
C LEU A 97 11.40 2.31 -1.46
N GLY A 98 11.40 1.00 -1.77
CA GLY A 98 12.52 0.11 -1.53
C GLY A 98 13.76 0.45 -2.38
N ALA A 99 13.58 0.69 -3.68
CA ALA A 99 14.65 1.03 -4.60
C ALA A 99 15.39 2.33 -4.18
N GLN A 100 14.66 3.34 -3.73
CA GLN A 100 15.26 4.58 -3.24
C GLN A 100 16.04 4.39 -1.93
N ARG A 101 15.62 3.47 -1.06
CA ARG A 101 16.38 3.12 0.15
C ARG A 101 17.68 2.38 -0.18
N GLU A 102 17.67 1.51 -1.19
CA GLU A 102 18.89 0.79 -1.63
C GLU A 102 19.96 1.76 -2.17
N LEU A 103 19.52 2.80 -2.89
CA LEU A 103 20.39 3.84 -3.44
C LEU A 103 21.01 4.72 -2.34
N VAL A 104 20.25 5.00 -1.28
CA VAL A 104 20.74 5.67 -0.07
C VAL A 104 21.34 4.61 0.85
N ARG A 105 22.59 4.19 0.63
CA ARG A 105 23.34 3.15 1.39
C ARG A 105 23.51 3.39 2.92
N ARG A 106 22.44 3.71 3.63
CA ARG A 106 22.35 3.82 5.07
C ARG A 106 20.96 3.31 5.46
N PRO A 107 20.84 2.27 6.30
CA PRO A 107 19.54 1.83 6.81
C PRO A 107 19.02 2.88 7.80
N LEU A 108 18.59 4.04 7.31
CA LEU A 108 17.85 5.01 8.09
C LEU A 108 16.37 4.63 7.96
N GLY A 109 15.96 3.72 8.82
CA GLY A 109 14.56 3.41 9.05
C GLY A 109 14.39 2.11 9.80
N THR A 110 14.14 2.20 11.10
CA THR A 110 13.68 1.13 12.00
C THR A 110 12.19 0.76 11.77
N GLY A 111 11.56 1.27 10.72
CA GLY A 111 10.14 1.11 10.43
C GLY A 111 9.77 -0.10 9.56
N VAL A 112 8.49 -0.17 9.19
CA VAL A 112 7.81 -1.26 8.47
C VAL A 112 8.59 -1.81 7.27
N LEU A 113 9.17 -0.96 6.41
CA LEU A 113 9.85 -1.47 5.19
C LEU A 113 11.25 -2.07 5.46
N ALA A 114 11.75 -2.07 6.70
CA ALA A 114 12.95 -2.83 7.08
C ALA A 114 12.61 -4.26 7.52
N LEU A 115 11.32 -4.61 7.61
CA LEU A 115 10.87 -5.98 7.77
C LEU A 115 10.89 -6.65 6.40
N GLN A 116 11.71 -7.68 6.25
CA GLN A 116 11.65 -8.57 5.09
C GLN A 116 10.40 -9.46 5.28
N CYS A 117 9.24 -8.97 4.84
CA CYS A 117 7.99 -9.72 4.89
C CYS A 117 7.36 -9.76 3.49
N PRO A 118 6.71 -10.89 3.13
CA PRO A 118 6.16 -11.08 1.79
C PRO A 118 5.03 -10.10 1.46
N ASP A 119 4.25 -9.63 2.44
CA ASP A 119 3.11 -8.72 2.22
C ASP A 119 3.33 -7.32 2.86
N ARG A 120 4.52 -6.73 2.65
CA ARG A 120 4.89 -5.40 3.18
C ARG A 120 3.93 -4.28 2.74
N GLU A 121 3.29 -4.46 1.60
CA GLU A 121 2.25 -3.62 1.02
C GLU A 121 1.11 -3.39 2.02
N LEU A 122 0.68 -4.47 2.67
CA LEU A 122 -0.41 -4.45 3.64
C LEU A 122 -0.01 -3.69 4.92
N LEU A 123 1.23 -3.89 5.38
CA LEU A 123 1.75 -3.17 6.54
C LEU A 123 1.87 -1.67 6.26
N LEU A 124 2.25 -1.29 5.04
CA LEU A 124 2.35 0.12 4.67
C LEU A 124 0.98 0.79 4.65
N LEU A 125 -0.04 0.12 4.11
CA LEU A 125 -1.43 0.60 4.15
C LEU A 125 -1.94 0.74 5.59
N ALA A 126 -1.68 -0.26 6.43
CA ALA A 126 -2.06 -0.22 7.83
C ALA A 126 -1.33 0.90 8.59
N ALA A 127 -0.03 1.10 8.34
CA ALA A 127 0.76 2.15 8.96
C ALA A 127 0.34 3.56 8.52
N ALA A 128 -0.13 3.73 7.29
CA ALA A 128 -0.68 5.00 6.81
C ALA A 128 -1.99 5.36 7.55
N GLY A 129 -2.66 4.39 8.18
CA GLY A 129 -3.83 4.60 9.03
C GLY A 129 -5.08 5.10 8.30
N ARG A 130 -5.07 5.10 6.96
CA ARG A 130 -6.17 5.62 6.13
C ARG A 130 -7.29 4.62 5.89
N PHE A 131 -7.02 3.33 6.10
CA PHE A 131 -7.95 2.24 5.85
C PHE A 131 -8.01 1.33 7.07
N SER A 132 -9.22 0.87 7.39
CA SER A 132 -9.45 -0.19 8.36
C SER A 132 -9.01 -1.55 7.82
N GLN A 133 -8.80 -2.53 8.70
CA GLN A 133 -8.45 -3.91 8.31
C GLN A 133 -9.41 -4.53 7.26
N PRO A 134 -10.75 -4.44 7.42
CA PRO A 134 -11.67 -4.97 6.40
C PRO A 134 -11.58 -4.21 5.07
N GLU A 135 -11.28 -2.90 5.08
CA GLU A 135 -11.07 -2.14 3.84
C GLU A 135 -9.76 -2.54 3.13
N ILE A 136 -8.67 -2.74 3.88
CA ILE A 136 -7.40 -3.24 3.31
C ILE A 136 -7.60 -4.62 2.68
N ALA A 137 -8.32 -5.51 3.37
CA ALA A 137 -8.64 -6.84 2.86
C ALA A 137 -9.49 -6.77 1.57
N ALA A 138 -10.49 -5.89 1.54
CA ALA A 138 -11.35 -5.68 0.38
C ALA A 138 -10.61 -5.06 -0.82
N LEU A 139 -9.65 -4.15 -0.57
CA LEU A 139 -8.85 -3.47 -1.59
C LEU A 139 -7.80 -4.37 -2.22
N THR A 140 -7.25 -5.31 -1.44
CA THR A 140 -6.09 -6.11 -1.87
C THR A 140 -6.46 -7.54 -2.25
N GLY A 141 -7.71 -7.96 -2.00
CA GLY A 141 -8.14 -9.35 -2.16
C GLY A 141 -7.54 -10.30 -1.12
N VAL A 142 -6.72 -9.78 -0.19
CA VAL A 142 -6.10 -10.56 0.88
C VAL A 142 -7.11 -10.75 2.01
N GLY A 143 -7.36 -12.00 2.40
CA GLY A 143 -8.28 -12.31 3.50
C GLY A 143 -7.85 -11.66 4.83
N GLU A 144 -8.83 -11.15 5.59
CA GLU A 144 -8.60 -10.44 6.86
C GLU A 144 -7.79 -11.26 7.88
N SER A 145 -8.01 -12.58 7.96
CA SER A 145 -7.24 -13.47 8.84
C SER A 145 -5.74 -13.48 8.49
N ARG A 146 -5.39 -13.35 7.21
CA ARG A 146 -3.99 -13.23 6.77
C ARG A 146 -3.42 -11.88 7.19
N LEU A 147 -4.17 -10.79 6.96
CA LEU A 147 -3.77 -9.44 7.37
C LEU A 147 -3.50 -9.35 8.88
N HIS A 148 -4.39 -9.92 9.71
CA HIS A 148 -4.22 -9.94 11.16
C HIS A 148 -2.97 -10.70 11.60
N SER A 149 -2.74 -11.88 11.01
CA SER A 149 -1.55 -12.70 11.30
C SER A 149 -0.27 -11.94 10.95
N LEU A 150 -0.26 -11.28 9.79
CA LEU A 150 0.87 -10.48 9.33
C LEU A 150 1.15 -9.27 10.22
N LEU A 151 0.11 -8.54 10.65
CA LEU A 151 0.26 -7.40 11.57
C LEU A 151 0.84 -7.84 12.92
N ARG A 152 0.36 -8.96 13.47
CA ARG A 152 0.90 -9.53 14.70
C ARG A 152 2.37 -9.89 14.54
N ASP A 153 2.72 -10.65 13.50
CA ASP A 153 4.08 -11.11 13.25
C ASP A 153 5.05 -9.92 13.02
N ALA A 154 4.57 -8.85 12.36
CA ALA A 154 5.32 -7.61 12.18
C ALA A 154 5.56 -6.87 13.50
N LEU A 155 4.55 -6.73 14.35
CA LEU A 155 4.68 -6.12 15.68
C LEU A 155 5.63 -6.92 16.58
N GLU A 156 5.56 -8.25 16.54
CA GLU A 156 6.50 -9.13 17.25
C GLU A 156 7.94 -8.96 16.75
N ALA A 157 8.14 -8.84 15.43
CA ALA A 157 9.45 -8.61 14.84
C ALA A 157 10.03 -7.24 15.23
N LEU A 158 9.20 -6.18 15.25
CA LEU A 158 9.60 -4.84 15.70
C LEU A 158 9.94 -4.83 17.20
N GLY A 159 9.10 -5.46 18.04
CA GLY A 159 9.35 -5.56 19.48
C GLY A 159 10.56 -6.42 19.85
N ARG A 160 10.97 -7.36 18.99
CA ARG A 160 12.25 -8.08 19.15
C ARG A 160 13.46 -7.20 18.83
N ARG A 161 13.38 -6.39 17.77
CA ARG A 161 14.46 -5.47 17.38
C ARG A 161 14.71 -4.41 18.45
N ASP A 162 13.65 -3.83 19.00
CA ASP A 162 13.77 -2.81 20.05
C ASP A 162 14.49 -3.34 21.30
N ARG A 163 14.17 -4.57 21.73
CA ARG A 163 14.86 -5.26 22.83
C ARG A 163 16.31 -5.63 22.53
N GLY A 164 16.63 -5.93 21.27
CA GLY A 164 18.00 -6.24 20.83
C GLY A 164 18.93 -5.02 20.81
N VAL A 165 18.38 -3.81 20.65
CA VAL A 165 19.16 -2.55 20.69
C VAL A 165 19.49 -2.13 22.13
N VAL A 166 18.65 -2.49 23.11
CA VAL A 166 18.85 -2.15 24.53
C VAL A 166 19.94 -3.00 25.23
N THR A 167 20.43 -4.07 24.59
CA THR A 167 21.40 -5.01 25.19
C THR A 167 22.81 -4.93 24.59
N ALA A 168 23.12 -3.89 23.81
CA ALA A 168 24.44 -3.67 23.19
C ALA A 168 25.13 -2.41 23.72
#